data_AF-A0A919HRY5-F1
#
_entry.id   AF-A0A919HRY5-F1
#
_cell.length_a   1.000
_cell.length_b   1.000
_cell.length_c   1.000
_cell.angle_alpha   90.00
_cell.angle_beta   90.00
_cell.angle_gamma   90.00
#
_symmetry.space_group_name_H-M   'P 1'
#
loop_
_entity.id
_entity.type
_entity.pdbx_description
1 polymer ?
#
loop_
_entity_poly.entity_id
_entity_poly.type
_entity_poly.pdbx_seq_one_letter_code
_entity_poly.pdbx_strand_id
1 'polypeptide(L)'
;MEWKFTKDGNIVSLRPVGSMLVDNSDILLSCGLAGLGIIQATFNALAPHIASGALEEILTQYPSVSKPVSVLYPDRHYLSPKVRVFIDWFSEVLTMQNR
;
A
#
# COMPACT_ATOMS: atom_id res chain seq x y z
N MET A 1 -7.23 7.23 9.25
CA MET A 1 -6.24 7.47 8.17
C MET A 1 -6.95 8.24 7.06
N GLU A 2 -6.25 9.15 6.36
CA GLU A 2 -6.81 9.78 5.16
C GLU A 2 -6.69 8.84 3.97
N TRP A 3 -7.79 8.68 3.24
CA TRP A 3 -7.83 7.96 1.97
C TRP A 3 -7.58 8.95 0.84
N LYS A 4 -6.61 8.63 -0.02
CA LYS A 4 -6.22 9.47 -1.15
C LYS A 4 -6.51 8.78 -2.47
N PHE A 5 -7.21 9.48 -3.35
CA PHE A 5 -7.62 9.02 -4.66
C PHE A 5 -7.27 10.05 -5.74
N THR A 6 -7.13 9.60 -6.97
CA THR A 6 -7.06 10.49 -8.13
C THR A 6 -8.45 10.63 -8.75
N LYS A 7 -8.95 11.86 -8.87
CA LYS A 7 -10.20 12.22 -9.55
C LYS A 7 -9.93 13.37 -10.51
N ASP A 8 -10.20 13.18 -11.79
CA ASP A 8 -10.02 14.19 -12.83
C ASP A 8 -8.60 14.80 -12.83
N GLY A 9 -7.58 13.96 -12.60
CA GLY A 9 -6.17 14.38 -12.50
C GLY A 9 -5.78 15.04 -11.18
N ASN A 10 -6.72 15.26 -10.25
CA ASN A 10 -6.48 15.88 -8.95
C ASN A 10 -6.49 14.84 -7.83
N ILE A 11 -5.64 15.04 -6.82
CA ILE A 11 -5.67 14.21 -5.61
C ILE A 11 -6.81 14.70 -4.72
N VAL A 12 -7.74 13.81 -4.42
CA VAL A 12 -8.81 14.02 -3.44
C VAL A 12 -8.48 13.24 -2.18
N SER A 13 -8.53 13.91 -1.03
CA SER A 13 -8.34 13.29 0.28
C SER A 13 -9.66 13.26 1.04
N LEU A 14 -10.02 12.10 1.58
CA LEU A 14 -11.21 11.90 2.38
C LEU A 14 -10.85 11.11 3.64
N ARG A 15 -11.37 11.52 4.79
CA ARG A 15 -11.28 10.74 6.01
C ARG A 15 -12.62 10.04 6.26
N PRO A 16 -12.76 8.75 5.93
CA PRO A 16 -13.99 8.03 6.22
C PRO A 16 -14.22 7.95 7.73
N VAL A 17 -15.49 7.95 8.12
CA VAL A 17 -15.89 7.62 9.50
C VAL A 17 -15.66 6.13 9.69
N GLY A 18 -14.71 5.77 10.54
CA GLY A 18 -14.38 4.38 10.84
C GLY A 18 -15.05 3.89 12.11
N SER A 19 -15.57 2.66 12.09
CA SER A 19 -16.04 1.94 13.28
C SER A 19 -14.90 1.25 14.04
N MET A 20 -13.75 1.05 13.39
CA MET A 20 -12.57 0.39 13.94
C MET A 20 -11.29 1.12 13.53
N LEU A 21 -10.31 1.14 14.43
CA LEU A 21 -8.97 1.67 14.18
C LEU A 21 -7.95 0.59 14.49
N VAL A 22 -7.10 0.30 13.51
CA VAL A 22 -6.02 -0.68 13.61
C VAL A 22 -4.72 -0.07 13.07
N ASP A 23 -3.60 -0.54 13.58
CA ASP A 23 -2.26 -0.10 13.21
C ASP A 23 -1.44 -1.20 12.51
N ASN A 24 -2.04 -2.37 12.27
CA ASN A 24 -1.44 -3.52 11.61
C ASN A 24 -2.20 -3.85 10.30
N SER A 25 -1.46 -4.07 9.21
CA SER A 25 -1.98 -4.41 7.89
C SER A 25 -2.75 -5.75 7.85
N ASP A 26 -2.27 -6.76 8.57
CA ASP A 26 -2.85 -8.10 8.55
C ASP A 26 -4.18 -8.14 9.29
N ILE A 27 -4.28 -7.36 10.38
CA ILE A 27 -5.53 -7.17 11.11
C ILE A 27 -6.53 -6.40 10.23
N LEU A 28 -6.09 -5.36 9.52
CA LEU A 28 -6.94 -4.61 8.59
C LEU A 28 -7.52 -5.53 7.50
N LEU A 29 -6.70 -6.38 6.89
CA LEU A 29 -7.13 -7.36 5.89
C LEU A 29 -8.14 -8.34 6.50
N SER A 30 -7.84 -8.88 7.68
CA SER A 30 -8.73 -9.79 8.40
C SER A 30 -10.10 -9.17 8.68
N CYS A 31 -10.15 -7.88 9.04
CA CYS A 31 -11.40 -7.15 9.22
C CYS A 31 -12.21 -7.05 7.92
N GLY A 32 -11.55 -6.77 6.79
CA GLY A 32 -12.21 -6.75 5.48
C GLY A 32 -12.79 -8.11 5.09
N LEU A 33 -12.01 -9.18 5.26
CA LEU A 33 -12.44 -10.55 4.98
C LEU A 33 -13.58 -11.03 5.91
N ALA A 34 -13.62 -10.52 7.13
CA ALA A 34 -14.70 -10.78 8.07
C ALA A 34 -15.97 -9.94 7.81
N GLY A 35 -15.98 -9.09 6.77
CA GLY A 35 -17.13 -8.26 6.40
C GLY A 35 -17.38 -7.08 7.34
N LEU A 36 -16.36 -6.62 8.06
CA LEU A 36 -16.50 -5.52 9.04
C LEU A 36 -16.51 -4.12 8.39
N GLY A 37 -16.40 -4.05 7.06
CA GLY A 37 -16.52 -2.81 6.29
C GLY A 37 -15.56 -2.72 5.12
N ILE A 38 -15.39 -1.51 4.61
CA ILE A 38 -14.49 -1.20 3.49
C ILE A 38 -13.08 -0.91 4.04
N ILE A 39 -12.07 -1.50 3.40
CA ILE A 39 -10.66 -1.29 3.74
C ILE A 39 -9.89 -0.70 2.56
N GLN A 40 -8.80 0.01 2.85
CA GLN A 40 -7.82 0.44 1.85
C GLN A 40 -6.45 -0.13 2.23
N ALA A 41 -5.92 -1.03 1.42
CA ALA A 41 -4.64 -1.72 1.65
C ALA A 41 -3.82 -1.80 0.35
N THR A 42 -2.62 -2.40 0.41
CA THR A 42 -1.79 -2.62 -0.78
C THR A 42 -2.43 -3.65 -1.70
N PHE A 43 -2.44 -3.37 -3.01
CA PHE A 43 -3.10 -4.24 -4.00
C PHE A 43 -2.61 -5.68 -3.94
N ASN A 44 -1.30 -5.90 -3.80
CA ASN A 44 -0.72 -7.24 -3.72
C ASN A 44 -1.28 -8.09 -2.57
N ALA A 45 -1.64 -7.46 -1.44
CA ALA A 45 -2.27 -8.16 -0.32
C ALA A 45 -3.74 -8.50 -0.58
N LEU A 46 -4.43 -7.71 -1.42
CA LEU A 46 -5.84 -7.87 -1.74
C LEU A 46 -6.08 -8.77 -2.96
N ALA A 47 -5.15 -8.81 -3.91
CA ALA A 47 -5.33 -9.45 -5.21
C ALA A 47 -5.78 -10.92 -5.14
N PRO A 48 -5.22 -11.79 -4.25
CA PRO A 48 -5.69 -13.17 -4.13
C PRO A 48 -7.14 -13.28 -3.65
N HIS A 49 -7.56 -12.36 -2.78
CA HIS A 49 -8.90 -12.35 -2.19
C HIS A 49 -9.94 -11.73 -3.12
N ILE A 50 -9.52 -10.78 -3.96
CA ILE A 50 -10.36 -10.26 -5.05
C ILE A 50 -10.56 -11.36 -6.11
N ALA A 51 -9.48 -12.05 -6.49
CA ALA A 51 -9.55 -13.13 -7.47
C ALA A 51 -10.44 -14.31 -7.01
N SER A 52 -10.48 -14.60 -5.71
CA SER A 52 -11.36 -15.63 -5.16
C SER A 52 -12.81 -15.16 -4.92
N GLY A 53 -13.10 -13.87 -5.07
CA GLY A 53 -14.39 -13.27 -4.75
C GLY A 53 -14.64 -13.08 -3.25
N ALA A 54 -13.63 -13.30 -2.40
CA ALA A 54 -13.71 -13.03 -0.96
C ALA A 54 -13.70 -11.52 -0.65
N LEU A 55 -13.14 -10.71 -1.55
CA LEU A 55 -13.22 -9.25 -1.54
C LEU A 55 -13.73 -8.75 -2.89
N GLU A 56 -14.41 -7.61 -2.88
CA GLU A 56 -14.86 -6.93 -4.10
C GLU A 56 -14.17 -5.56 -4.18
N GLU A 57 -13.57 -5.27 -5.33
CA GLU A 57 -12.99 -3.95 -5.59
C GLU A 57 -14.10 -2.94 -5.88
N ILE A 58 -14.09 -1.83 -5.13
CA ILE A 58 -15.05 -0.73 -5.30
C ILE A 58 -14.31 0.57 -5.65
N LEU A 59 -15.06 1.58 -6.12
CA LEU A 59 -14.50 2.88 -6.50
C LEU A 59 -13.40 2.77 -7.57
N THR A 60 -13.52 1.81 -8.50
CA THR A 60 -12.53 1.53 -9.55
C THR A 60 -12.27 2.72 -10.49
N GLN A 61 -13.21 3.67 -10.57
CA GLN A 61 -13.06 4.93 -11.28
C GLN A 61 -12.20 5.97 -10.55
N TYR A 62 -11.82 5.72 -9.29
CA TYR A 62 -11.02 6.60 -8.44
C TYR A 62 -9.79 5.85 -7.94
N PRO A 63 -8.75 5.67 -8.78
CA PRO A 63 -7.58 4.89 -8.38
C PRO A 63 -6.89 5.52 -7.18
N SER A 64 -6.40 4.66 -6.28
CA SER A 64 -5.62 5.10 -5.11
C SER A 64 -4.29 5.72 -5.56
N VAL A 65 -3.81 6.72 -4.81
CA VAL A 65 -2.52 7.35 -5.10
C VAL A 65 -1.39 6.37 -4.75
N SER A 66 -0.43 6.20 -5.68
CA SER A 66 0.75 5.37 -5.46
C SER A 66 1.57 5.89 -4.27
N LYS A 67 1.96 4.99 -3.37
CA LYS A 67 2.80 5.30 -2.21
C LYS A 67 4.23 4.85 -2.53
N PRO A 68 5.21 5.78 -2.64
CA PRO A 68 6.58 5.39 -2.91
C PRO A 68 7.14 4.60 -1.73
N VAL A 69 7.87 3.52 -2.03
CA VAL A 69 8.70 2.80 -1.07
C VAL A 69 10.08 3.47 -1.08
N SER A 70 10.63 3.75 0.10
CA SER A 70 11.93 4.43 0.24
C SER A 70 12.84 3.66 1.17
N VAL A 71 14.13 3.64 0.87
CA VAL A 71 15.17 3.08 1.75
C VAL A 71 15.81 4.24 2.51
N LEU A 72 15.64 4.23 3.84
CA LEU A 72 16.23 5.24 4.72
C LEU A 72 17.56 4.75 5.28
N TYR A 73 18.60 5.57 5.18
CA TYR A 73 19.91 5.32 5.77
C TYR A 73 20.49 6.62 6.34
N PRO A 74 21.35 6.57 7.37
CA PRO A 74 21.97 7.77 7.92
C PRO A 74 22.78 8.50 6.86
N ASP A 75 22.64 9.82 6.81
CA ASP A 75 23.49 10.65 5.97
C ASP A 75 24.93 10.55 6.48
N ARG A 76 25.75 9.80 5.74
CA ARG A 76 27.19 9.68 5.96
C ARG A 76 27.85 10.08 4.67
N HIS A 77 28.87 10.95 4.77
CA HIS A 77 29.70 11.38 3.64
C HIS A 77 30.18 10.22 2.75
N TYR A 78 30.32 9.01 3.31
CA TYR A 78 30.59 7.78 2.57
C TYR A 78 29.60 6.67 2.97
N LEU A 79 28.69 6.34 2.05
CA LEU A 79 27.86 5.14 2.15
C LEU A 79 28.77 3.90 2.01
N SER A 80 28.69 2.97 2.97
CA SER A 80 29.47 1.73 2.91
C SER A 80 29.17 0.95 1.62
N PRO A 81 30.17 0.37 0.93
CA PRO A 81 29.95 -0.46 -0.25
C PRO A 81 28.92 -1.57 -0.04
N LYS A 82 28.87 -2.17 1.16
CA LYS A 82 27.87 -3.21 1.49
C LYS A 82 26.44 -2.68 1.48
N VAL A 83 26.22 -1.46 1.97
CA VAL A 83 24.89 -0.82 1.97
C VAL A 83 24.47 -0.46 0.55
N ARG A 84 25.41 0.02 -0.28
CA ARG A 84 25.15 0.29 -1.69
C ARG A 84 24.68 -0.96 -2.44
N VAL A 85 25.47 -2.04 -2.35
CA VAL A 85 25.13 -3.31 -3.01
C VAL A 85 23.78 -3.85 -2.52
N PHE A 86 23.47 -3.72 -1.22
CA PHE A 86 22.16 -4.08 -0.69
C PHE A 86 21.02 -3.23 -1.28
N ILE A 87 21.19 -1.91 -1.34
CA ILE A 87 20.18 -1.00 -1.92
C ILE A 87 19.95 -1.32 -3.39
N ASP A 88 21.02 -1.56 -4.15
CA ASP A 88 20.93 -1.89 -5.58
C ASP A 88 20.14 -3.19 -5.77
N TRP A 89 20.54 -4.26 -5.08
CA TRP A 89 19.84 -5.55 -5.09
C TRP A 89 18.37 -5.43 -4.62
N PHE A 90 18.12 -4.71 -3.54
CA PHE A 90 16.76 -4.57 -2.99
C PHE A 90 15.84 -3.78 -3.92
N SER A 91 16.37 -2.77 -4.61
CA SER A 91 15.62 -1.98 -5.60
C SER A 91 15.21 -2.84 -6.80
N GLU A 92 16.06 -3.77 -7.23
CA GLU A 92 15.71 -4.76 -8.27
C GLU A 92 14.57 -5.66 -7.81
N VAL A 93 14.65 -6.20 -6.58
CA VAL A 93 13.60 -7.06 -6.00
C VAL A 93 12.25 -6.34 -5.90
N LEU A 94 12.23 -5.09 -5.44
CA LEU A 94 10.99 -4.32 -5.34
C LEU A 94 10.38 -3.99 -6.71
N THR A 95 11.21 -3.77 -7.73
CA THR A 95 10.72 -3.52 -9.09
C THR A 95 10.06 -4.77 -9.69
N MET A 96 10.55 -5.96 -9.33
CA MET A 96 9.94 -7.24 -9.73
C MET A 96 8.59 -7.51 -9.05
N GLN A 97 8.37 -7.03 -7.82
CA GLN A 97 7.09 -7.17 -7.09
C GLN A 97 5.99 -6.20 -7.52
N ASN A 98 6.35 -5.14 -8.25
CA ASN A 98 5.41 -4.11 -8.76
C ASN A 98 4.97 -4.37 -10.22
N ARG A 99 5.34 -5.50 -10.81
CA ARG A 99 4.82 -6.01 -12.09
C ARG A 99 3.78 -7.09 -11.86
#